data_AF-A0A543CBX3-F1
#
_entry.id   AF-A0A543CBX3-F1
#
_cell.length_a   1.000
_cell.length_b   1.000
_cell.length_c   1.000
_cell.angle_alpha   90.00
_cell.angle_beta   90.00
_cell.angle_gamma   90.00
#
_symmetry.space_group_name_H-M   'P 1'
#
loop_
_entity.id
_entity.type
_entity.pdbx_description
1 polymer ?
#
loop_
_entity_poly.entity_id
_entity_poly.type
_entity_poly.pdbx_seq_one_letter_code
_entity_poly.pdbx_strand_id
1 'polypeptide(L)'
;MGKAATGAQGIALADLLPALRAYARQNRSVYRAEWLGDLAERARDPDRASFTARGWDECLAVLDRIEAALAAPDPEIDPCLATGEGWIAEEAFATGLYCFLLLPEDPRAVVRRAAYSSGDSDSIAALAGAFAGAHHGADAWPREWVRDIEYRDRLLALGTAWDA
;
A
#
# COMPACT_ATOMS: atom_id res chain seq x y z
N MET A 1 -10.66 -24.51 -24.35
CA MET A 1 -10.30 -25.14 -23.06
C MET A 1 -9.71 -24.03 -22.21
N GLY A 2 -10.51 -23.46 -21.31
CA GLY A 2 -10.19 -22.21 -20.61
C GLY A 2 -9.15 -22.41 -19.52
N LYS A 3 -8.09 -21.59 -19.52
CA LYS A 3 -7.27 -21.35 -18.33
C LYS A 3 -8.13 -20.55 -17.35
N ALA A 4 -8.36 -21.10 -16.16
CA ALA A 4 -8.85 -20.34 -15.03
C ALA A 4 -7.76 -19.35 -14.63
N ALA A 5 -7.97 -18.06 -14.93
CA ALA A 5 -7.26 -17.00 -14.24
C ALA A 5 -7.70 -17.08 -12.78
N THR A 6 -6.75 -17.29 -11.87
CA THR A 6 -6.97 -17.25 -10.42
C THR A 6 -7.17 -15.78 -10.04
N GLY A 7 -8.29 -15.19 -10.45
CA GLY A 7 -8.65 -13.82 -10.11
C GLY A 7 -8.86 -13.76 -8.61
N ALA A 8 -8.00 -13.02 -7.90
CA ALA A 8 -8.28 -12.64 -6.54
C ALA A 8 -9.65 -11.97 -6.53
N GLN A 9 -10.61 -12.56 -5.80
CA GLN A 9 -11.88 -11.90 -5.58
C GLN A 9 -11.58 -10.63 -4.76
N GLY A 10 -11.89 -9.46 -5.31
CA GLY A 10 -11.69 -8.20 -4.62
C GLY A 10 -12.48 -8.18 -3.31
N ILE A 11 -11.99 -7.43 -2.32
CA ILE A 11 -12.69 -7.14 -1.08
C ILE A 11 -13.39 -5.79 -1.19
N ALA A 12 -14.56 -5.63 -0.57
CA ALA A 12 -15.19 -4.32 -0.46
C ALA A 12 -14.31 -3.36 0.36
N LEU A 13 -14.24 -2.09 -0.03
CA LEU A 13 -13.38 -1.10 0.64
C LEU A 13 -13.72 -0.92 2.13
N ALA A 14 -15.00 -1.04 2.49
CA ALA A 14 -15.45 -1.00 3.88
C ALA A 14 -14.87 -2.12 4.75
N ASP A 15 -14.54 -3.27 4.14
CA ASP A 15 -13.98 -4.44 4.82
C ASP A 15 -12.44 -4.50 4.75
N LEU A 16 -11.80 -3.57 4.04
CA LEU A 16 -10.37 -3.60 3.78
C LEU A 16 -9.53 -3.46 5.06
N LEU A 17 -9.77 -2.42 5.88
CA LEU A 17 -9.02 -2.21 7.12
C LEU A 17 -9.21 -3.38 8.13
N PRO A 18 -10.44 -3.88 8.37
CA PRO A 18 -10.63 -5.11 9.16
C PRO A 18 -9.86 -6.31 8.63
N ALA A 19 -9.86 -6.54 7.32
CA ALA A 19 -9.15 -7.66 6.71
C ALA A 19 -7.62 -7.53 6.84
N LEU A 20 -7.07 -6.33 6.64
CA LEU A 20 -5.63 -6.06 6.82
C LEU A 20 -5.20 -6.32 8.26
N ARG A 21 -5.98 -5.88 9.25
CA ARG A 21 -5.71 -6.15 10.67
C ARG A 21 -5.77 -7.64 10.99
N ALA A 22 -6.77 -8.35 10.47
CA ALA A 22 -6.89 -9.79 10.67
C ALA A 22 -5.69 -10.53 10.07
N TYR A 23 -5.28 -10.14 8.86
CA TYR A 23 -4.12 -10.70 8.18
C TYR A 23 -2.82 -10.46 8.96
N ALA A 24 -2.58 -9.23 9.42
CA ALA A 24 -1.41 -8.88 10.22
C ALA A 24 -1.36 -9.69 11.53
N ARG A 25 -2.50 -9.80 12.25
CA ARG A 25 -2.59 -10.61 13.48
C ARG A 25 -2.32 -12.09 13.23
N GLN A 26 -2.87 -12.65 12.15
CA GLN A 26 -2.66 -14.06 11.79
C GLN A 26 -1.21 -14.35 11.40
N ASN A 27 -0.51 -13.39 10.81
CA ASN A 27 0.88 -13.53 10.37
C ASN A 27 1.90 -12.96 11.37
N ARG A 28 1.46 -12.49 12.54
CA ARG A 28 2.29 -11.75 13.52
C ARG A 28 3.55 -12.50 13.96
N SER A 29 3.54 -13.83 13.96
CA SER A 29 4.69 -14.67 14.32
C SER A 29 5.31 -15.44 13.15
N VAL A 30 4.85 -15.22 11.91
CA VAL A 30 5.24 -15.99 10.73
C VAL A 30 6.37 -15.30 9.97
N TYR A 31 7.60 -15.72 10.21
CA TYR A 31 8.77 -15.21 9.48
C TYR A 31 8.89 -15.82 8.08
N ARG A 32 8.78 -14.99 7.05
CA ARG A 32 8.90 -15.37 5.63
C ARG A 32 10.37 -15.32 5.19
N ALA A 33 11.14 -16.35 5.52
CA ALA A 33 12.58 -16.40 5.22
C ALA A 33 12.90 -16.29 3.72
N GLU A 34 11.97 -16.72 2.86
CA GLU A 34 12.05 -16.58 1.42
C GLU A 34 12.19 -15.12 0.95
N TRP A 35 11.63 -14.17 1.70
CA TRP A 35 11.60 -12.74 1.34
C TRP A 35 12.49 -11.91 2.27
N LEU A 36 12.48 -12.25 3.56
CA LEU A 36 13.20 -11.51 4.60
C LEU A 36 14.64 -11.99 4.82
N GLY A 37 15.02 -13.17 4.31
CA GLY A 37 16.38 -13.67 4.38
C GLY A 37 16.94 -13.74 5.81
N ASP A 38 18.02 -13.00 6.05
CA ASP A 38 18.76 -12.91 7.31
C ASP A 38 18.51 -11.57 8.06
N LEU A 39 17.43 -10.86 7.73
CA LEU A 39 17.16 -9.53 8.27
C LEU A 39 16.95 -9.53 9.79
N ALA A 40 16.42 -10.62 10.37
CA ALA A 40 16.23 -10.69 11.83
C ALA A 40 17.57 -10.71 12.56
N GLU A 41 18.53 -11.48 12.04
CA GLU A 41 19.89 -11.58 12.55
C GLU A 41 20.64 -10.26 12.38
N ARG A 42 20.47 -9.59 11.22
CA ARG A 42 21.08 -8.28 10.96
C ARG A 42 20.52 -7.16 11.83
N ALA A 43 19.22 -7.20 12.11
CA ALA A 43 18.55 -6.30 13.05
C ALA A 43 18.89 -6.60 14.52
N ARG A 44 19.53 -7.75 14.78
CA ARG A 44 19.88 -8.24 16.13
C ARG A 44 18.64 -8.44 17.00
N ASP A 45 17.52 -8.79 16.38
CA ASP A 45 16.32 -9.18 17.10
C ASP A 45 16.57 -10.55 17.80
N PRO A 46 15.93 -10.81 18.96
CA PRO A 46 16.16 -12.03 19.74
C PRO A 46 15.90 -13.32 18.96
N ASP A 47 14.89 -13.28 18.09
CA ASP A 47 14.54 -14.33 17.15
C ASP A 47 13.72 -13.74 15.99
N ARG A 48 13.54 -14.58 14.96
CA ARG A 48 12.76 -14.24 13.75
C ARG A 48 11.30 -13.91 14.04
N ALA A 49 10.68 -14.55 15.02
CA ALA A 49 9.28 -14.31 15.36
C ALA A 49 9.12 -12.91 16.00
N SER A 50 10.08 -12.49 16.81
CA SER A 50 10.13 -11.17 17.44
C SER A 50 10.34 -10.07 16.40
N PHE A 51 11.25 -10.27 15.44
CA PHE A 51 11.45 -9.35 14.30
C PHE A 51 10.14 -9.14 13.53
N THR A 52 9.48 -10.24 13.15
CA THR A 52 8.21 -10.16 12.40
C THR A 52 7.09 -9.56 13.23
N ALA A 53 6.99 -9.88 14.51
CA ALA A 53 5.98 -9.31 15.40
C ALA A 53 6.09 -7.80 15.50
N ARG A 54 7.32 -7.27 15.62
CA ARG A 54 7.58 -5.83 15.66
C ARG A 54 7.09 -5.12 14.40
N GLY A 55 7.44 -5.63 13.22
CA GLY A 55 6.97 -5.04 11.96
C GLY A 55 5.45 -5.10 11.77
N TRP A 56 4.80 -6.21 12.18
CA TRP A 56 3.34 -6.28 12.13
C TRP A 56 2.66 -5.37 13.16
N ASP A 57 3.27 -5.15 14.32
CA ASP A 57 2.76 -4.21 15.32
C ASP A 57 2.84 -2.76 14.83
N GLU A 58 3.94 -2.39 14.16
CA GLU A 58 4.09 -1.09 13.48
C GLU A 58 2.97 -0.91 12.43
N CYS A 59 2.73 -1.93 11.59
CA CYS A 59 1.62 -1.94 10.63
C CYS A 59 0.24 -1.82 11.30
N LEU A 60 -0.01 -2.55 12.39
CA LEU A 60 -1.28 -2.50 13.12
C LEU A 60 -1.51 -1.10 13.71
N ALA A 61 -0.48 -0.49 14.29
CA ALA A 61 -0.56 0.85 14.87
C ALA A 61 -0.92 1.90 13.81
N VAL A 62 -0.34 1.81 12.60
CA VAL A 62 -0.68 2.77 11.53
C VAL A 62 -2.08 2.52 10.94
N LEU A 63 -2.54 1.27 10.85
CA LEU A 63 -3.92 0.98 10.43
C LEU A 63 -4.95 1.59 11.38
N ASP A 64 -4.66 1.60 12.69
CA ASP A 64 -5.51 2.28 13.69
C ASP A 64 -5.51 3.81 13.51
N ARG A 65 -4.38 4.42 13.12
CA ARG A 65 -4.33 5.85 12.76
C ARG A 65 -5.18 6.15 11.53
N ILE A 66 -5.11 5.31 10.49
CA ILE A 66 -5.90 5.49 9.26
C ILE A 66 -7.40 5.45 9.59
N GLU A 67 -7.85 4.47 10.38
CA GLU A 67 -9.26 4.40 10.78
C GLU A 67 -9.71 5.64 11.56
N ALA A 68 -8.88 6.13 12.48
CA ALA A 68 -9.15 7.36 13.21
C ALA A 68 -9.22 8.59 12.29
N ALA A 69 -8.30 8.70 11.32
CA ALA A 69 -8.29 9.78 10.33
C ALA A 69 -9.52 9.77 9.42
N LEU A 70 -9.99 8.58 9.02
CA LEU A 70 -11.18 8.41 8.19
C LEU A 70 -12.50 8.68 8.94
N ALA A 71 -12.49 8.73 10.27
CA ALA A 71 -13.69 9.05 11.05
C ALA A 71 -14.12 10.53 10.89
N ALA A 72 -13.18 11.42 10.57
CA ALA A 72 -13.43 12.84 10.32
C ALA A 72 -12.43 13.37 9.27
N PRO A 73 -12.57 12.97 8.00
CA PRO A 73 -11.59 13.28 6.98
C PRO A 73 -11.64 14.77 6.60
N ASP A 74 -10.46 15.37 6.49
CA ASP A 74 -10.29 16.68 5.86
C ASP A 74 -9.35 16.52 4.65
N PRO A 75 -9.89 16.57 3.42
CA PRO A 75 -9.06 16.40 2.23
C PRO A 75 -8.16 17.61 1.97
N GLU A 76 -8.30 18.74 2.65
CA GLU A 76 -7.46 19.91 2.40
C GLU A 76 -6.17 19.93 3.26
N ILE A 77 -6.11 19.08 4.29
CA ILE A 77 -4.94 18.95 5.16
C ILE A 77 -3.91 17.99 4.55
N ASP A 78 -2.63 18.24 4.82
CA ASP A 78 -1.56 17.31 4.46
C ASP A 78 -1.84 15.92 5.07
N PRO A 79 -1.92 14.85 4.25
CA PRO A 79 -2.24 13.51 4.74
C PRO A 79 -1.20 12.96 5.74
N CYS A 80 0.04 13.46 5.75
CA CYS A 80 1.05 13.09 6.74
C CYS A 80 0.63 13.51 8.16
N LEU A 81 -0.03 14.66 8.32
CA LEU A 81 -0.49 15.11 9.65
C LEU A 81 -1.49 14.15 10.30
N ALA A 82 -2.19 13.34 9.50
CA ALA A 82 -3.16 12.36 9.98
C ALA A 82 -2.55 10.95 10.19
N THR A 83 -1.46 10.62 9.51
CA THR A 83 -0.95 9.24 9.41
C THR A 83 0.49 9.04 9.90
N GLY A 84 1.24 10.13 10.14
CA GLY A 84 2.65 10.15 10.50
C GLY A 84 3.46 11.02 9.53
N GLU A 85 4.71 11.36 9.86
CA GLU A 85 5.51 12.31 9.07
C GLU A 85 5.86 11.78 7.66
N GLY A 86 5.70 10.48 7.41
CA GLY A 86 5.79 9.89 6.06
C GLY A 86 7.21 9.58 5.61
N TRP A 87 8.15 9.50 6.55
CA TRP A 87 9.59 9.27 6.27
C TRP A 87 10.07 7.84 6.57
N ILE A 88 9.19 7.02 7.13
CA ILE A 88 9.44 5.60 7.43
C ILE A 88 8.40 4.72 6.75
N ALA A 89 8.70 3.43 6.61
CA ALA A 89 7.95 2.52 5.74
C ALA A 89 6.47 2.39 6.13
N GLU A 90 6.18 2.23 7.42
CA GLU A 90 4.82 2.11 7.94
C GLU A 90 4.01 3.40 7.78
N GLU A 91 4.66 4.57 7.89
CA GLU A 91 4.00 5.86 7.67
C GLU A 91 3.72 6.08 6.19
N ALA A 92 4.70 5.83 5.31
CA ALA A 92 4.48 5.93 3.86
C ALA A 92 3.38 4.99 3.37
N PHE A 93 3.33 3.75 3.90
CA PHE A 93 2.23 2.81 3.69
C PHE A 93 0.89 3.40 4.15
N ALA A 94 0.84 3.95 5.36
CA ALA A 94 -0.38 4.50 5.93
C ALA A 94 -0.90 5.72 5.17
N THR A 95 -0.02 6.66 4.84
CA THR A 95 -0.34 7.87 4.08
C THR A 95 -0.84 7.51 2.68
N GLY A 96 -0.15 6.58 1.99
CA GLY A 96 -0.58 6.13 0.66
C GLY A 96 -1.94 5.44 0.68
N LEU A 97 -2.19 4.58 1.67
CA LEU A 97 -3.48 3.89 1.85
C LEU A 97 -4.59 4.88 2.26
N TYR A 98 -4.29 5.84 3.12
CA TYR A 98 -5.23 6.90 3.51
C TYR A 98 -5.65 7.75 2.31
N CYS A 99 -4.70 8.20 1.48
CA CYS A 99 -5.00 8.94 0.25
C CYS A 99 -5.93 8.16 -0.68
N PHE A 100 -5.72 6.84 -0.81
CA PHE A 100 -6.61 5.97 -1.58
C PHE A 100 -8.01 5.89 -0.98
N LEU A 101 -8.13 5.62 0.32
CA LEU A 101 -9.43 5.48 1.00
C LEU A 101 -10.19 6.79 1.13
N LEU A 102 -9.51 7.93 1.09
CA LEU A 102 -10.10 9.26 1.10
C LEU A 102 -10.78 9.61 -0.23
N LEU A 103 -10.22 9.15 -1.35
CA LEU A 103 -10.64 9.50 -2.71
C LEU A 103 -10.82 8.26 -3.61
N PRO A 104 -11.54 7.22 -3.17
CA PRO A 104 -11.47 5.89 -3.79
C PRO A 104 -12.00 5.88 -5.23
N GLU A 105 -12.86 6.81 -5.61
CA GLU A 105 -13.47 6.88 -6.95
C GLU A 105 -12.67 7.73 -7.96
N ASP A 106 -11.62 8.45 -7.52
CA ASP A 106 -10.79 9.29 -8.40
C ASP A 106 -9.31 8.91 -8.29
N PRO A 107 -8.85 7.92 -9.08
CA PRO A 107 -7.46 7.43 -9.03
C PRO A 107 -6.43 8.54 -9.34
N ARG A 108 -6.81 9.57 -10.11
CA ARG A 108 -5.92 10.70 -10.40
C ARG A 108 -5.80 11.61 -9.18
N ALA A 109 -6.91 11.87 -8.49
CA ALA A 109 -6.90 12.66 -7.27
C ALA A 109 -6.15 11.95 -6.13
N VAL A 110 -6.25 10.61 -6.03
CA VAL A 110 -5.45 9.79 -5.10
C VAL A 110 -3.96 10.04 -5.28
N VAL A 111 -3.44 9.85 -6.51
CA VAL A 111 -2.01 10.03 -6.79
C VAL A 111 -1.58 11.48 -6.58
N ARG A 112 -2.40 12.46 -6.98
CA ARG A 112 -2.09 13.88 -6.74
C ARG A 112 -2.03 14.23 -5.26
N ARG A 113 -2.97 13.72 -4.45
CA ARG A 113 -3.00 13.97 -3.01
C ARG A 113 -1.77 13.37 -2.33
N ALA A 114 -1.42 12.15 -2.71
CA ALA A 114 -0.25 11.44 -2.22
C ALA A 114 1.07 12.13 -2.64
N ALA A 115 1.16 12.62 -3.87
CA ALA A 115 2.33 13.35 -4.37
C ALA A 115 2.46 14.77 -3.78
N TYR A 116 1.37 15.34 -3.26
CA TYR A 116 1.34 16.64 -2.59
C TYR A 116 1.27 16.46 -1.06
N SER A 117 2.26 15.75 -0.52
CA SER A 117 2.46 15.53 0.92
C SER A 117 3.84 16.03 1.36
N SER A 118 4.03 16.30 2.64
CA SER A 118 5.32 16.73 3.20
C SER A 118 6.33 15.60 3.46
N GLY A 119 5.89 14.34 3.46
CA GLY A 119 6.75 13.16 3.63
C GLY A 119 7.50 12.73 2.37
N ASP A 120 7.86 11.45 2.29
CA ASP A 120 8.51 10.81 1.13
C ASP A 120 7.54 10.67 -0.05
N SER A 121 7.17 11.79 -0.65
CA SER A 121 6.02 11.95 -1.55
C SER A 121 6.05 11.05 -2.80
N ASP A 122 7.21 10.69 -3.33
CA ASP A 122 7.32 9.77 -4.47
C ASP A 122 7.01 8.33 -4.06
N SER A 123 7.53 7.87 -2.92
CA SER A 123 7.17 6.57 -2.32
C SER A 123 5.68 6.51 -1.95
N ILE A 124 5.16 7.56 -1.33
CA ILE A 124 3.75 7.67 -0.94
C ILE A 124 2.84 7.65 -2.19
N ALA A 125 3.18 8.42 -3.23
CA ALA A 125 2.44 8.43 -4.50
C ALA A 125 2.53 7.11 -5.25
N ALA A 126 3.68 6.42 -5.21
CA ALA A 126 3.84 5.09 -5.80
C ALA A 126 2.92 4.06 -5.11
N LEU A 127 2.85 4.06 -3.78
CA LEU A 127 1.97 3.19 -3.00
C LEU A 127 0.49 3.51 -3.25
N ALA A 128 0.11 4.78 -3.18
CA ALA A 128 -1.25 5.23 -3.45
C ALA A 128 -1.71 4.87 -4.88
N GLY A 129 -0.81 5.03 -5.86
CA GLY A 129 -1.02 4.63 -7.24
C GLY A 129 -1.17 3.11 -7.39
N ALA A 130 -0.38 2.31 -6.68
CA ALA A 130 -0.53 0.87 -6.67
C ALA A 130 -1.90 0.42 -6.13
N PHE A 131 -2.38 1.02 -5.04
CA PHE A 131 -3.70 0.72 -4.48
C PHE A 131 -4.84 1.11 -5.45
N ALA A 132 -4.80 2.34 -5.96
CA ALA A 132 -5.80 2.82 -6.92
C ALA A 132 -5.79 1.99 -8.22
N GLY A 133 -4.61 1.63 -8.72
CA GLY A 133 -4.45 0.80 -9.92
C GLY A 133 -4.96 -0.63 -9.73
N ALA A 134 -4.73 -1.23 -8.56
CA ALA A 134 -5.27 -2.55 -8.23
C ALA A 134 -6.80 -2.54 -8.12
N HIS A 135 -7.39 -1.43 -7.66
CA HIS A 135 -8.84 -1.28 -7.52
C HIS A 135 -9.54 -0.99 -8.85
N HIS A 136 -9.02 -0.04 -9.64
CA HIS A 136 -9.66 0.44 -10.88
C HIS A 136 -9.19 -0.27 -12.15
N GLY A 137 -8.07 -0.97 -12.10
CA GLY A 137 -7.43 -1.60 -13.25
C GLY A 137 -6.60 -0.64 -14.10
N ALA A 138 -5.95 -1.18 -15.14
CA ALA A 138 -4.99 -0.44 -15.97
C ALA A 138 -5.60 0.71 -16.78
N ASP A 139 -6.89 0.64 -17.12
CA ASP A 139 -7.59 1.65 -17.90
C ASP A 139 -7.95 2.92 -17.10
N ALA A 140 -7.71 2.90 -15.78
CA ALA A 140 -7.92 4.03 -14.89
C ALA A 140 -7.00 5.23 -15.18
N TRP A 141 -5.86 4.96 -15.82
CA TRP A 141 -4.79 5.95 -15.97
C TRP A 141 -4.89 6.74 -17.28
N PRO A 142 -4.72 8.08 -17.24
CA PRO A 142 -4.65 8.88 -18.44
C PRO A 142 -3.52 8.39 -19.37
N ARG A 143 -3.82 8.26 -20.66
CA ARG A 143 -2.87 7.73 -21.64
C ARG A 143 -1.59 8.55 -21.70
N GLU A 144 -1.70 9.86 -21.54
CA GLU A 144 -0.59 10.79 -21.49
C GLU A 144 0.33 10.55 -20.30
N TRP A 145 -0.20 10.19 -19.12
CA TRP A 145 0.62 9.84 -17.96
C TRP A 145 1.39 8.56 -18.22
N VAL A 146 0.69 7.51 -18.69
CA VAL A 146 1.32 6.21 -18.94
C VAL A 146 2.38 6.29 -20.03
N ARG A 147 2.16 7.08 -21.08
CA ARG A 147 3.11 7.25 -22.20
C ARG A 147 4.46 7.78 -21.74
N ASP A 148 4.45 8.70 -20.78
CA ASP A 148 5.65 9.47 -20.40
C ASP A 148 6.44 8.79 -19.25
N ILE A 149 6.02 7.60 -18.80
CA ILE A 149 6.72 6.80 -17.78
C ILE A 149 8.06 6.26 -18.30
N GLU A 150 9.14 6.54 -17.58
CA GLU A 150 10.43 5.90 -17.84
C GLU A 150 10.32 4.38 -17.66
N TYR A 151 10.89 3.61 -18.59
CA TYR A 151 10.80 2.14 -18.62
C TYR A 151 9.39 1.56 -18.73
N ARG A 152 8.41 2.35 -19.21
CA ARG A 152 7.02 1.90 -19.47
C ARG A 152 6.91 0.51 -20.07
N ASP A 153 7.65 0.24 -21.14
CA ASP A 153 7.56 -1.04 -21.86
C ASP A 153 8.04 -2.23 -21.01
N ARG A 154 9.00 -2.01 -20.10
CA ARG A 154 9.45 -3.03 -19.15
C ARG A 154 8.39 -3.29 -18.07
N LEU A 155 7.75 -2.23 -17.56
CA LEU A 155 6.67 -2.35 -16.58
C LEU A 155 5.47 -3.11 -17.16
N LEU A 156 5.08 -2.80 -18.40
CA LEU A 156 4.00 -3.50 -19.09
C LEU A 156 4.33 -4.96 -19.39
N ALA A 157 5.57 -5.25 -19.78
CA ALA A 157 6.03 -6.63 -19.96
C ALA A 157 5.99 -7.42 -18.65
N LEU A 158 6.39 -6.80 -17.53
CA LEU A 158 6.32 -7.41 -16.20
C LEU A 158 4.86 -7.71 -15.80
N GLY A 159 3.95 -6.74 -15.95
CA GLY A 159 2.52 -6.95 -15.66
C GLY A 159 1.90 -8.06 -16.50
N THR A 160 2.21 -8.09 -17.80
CA THR A 160 1.73 -9.15 -18.71
C THR A 160 2.25 -10.54 -18.29
N ALA A 161 3.49 -10.62 -17.83
CA ALA A 161 4.07 -11.88 -17.37
C ALA A 161 3.46 -12.36 -16.04
N TRP A 162 3.00 -11.43 -15.20
CA TRP A 162 2.30 -11.74 -13.94
C TRP A 162 0.89 -12.31 -14.17
N ASP A 163 0.20 -11.84 -15.22
CA ASP A 163 -1.17 -12.25 -15.55
C ASP A 163 -1.28 -13.57 -16.34
N ALA A 164 -0.16 -14.15 -16.81
CA ALA A 164 -0.10 -15.28 -17.76
C ALA A 164 -0.11 -16.69 -17.13
#